data_AF-A2FBL1-F1
#
_entry.id   AF-A2FBL1-F1
#
_cell.length_a   1.000
_cell.length_b   1.000
_cell.length_c   1.000
_cell.angle_alpha   90.00
_cell.angle_beta   90.00
_cell.angle_gamma   90.00
#
_symmetry.space_group_name_H-M   'P 1'
#
loop_
_entity.id
_entity.type
_entity.pdbx_description
1 polymer ?
#
loop_
_entity_poly.entity_id
_entity_poly.type
_entity_poly.pdbx_seq_one_letter_code
_entity_poly.pdbx_strand_id
1 'polypeptide(L)'
;MKAPWSKDNEQKLFRALSGPNNSIKSRYDAEKFLFNQSTAKKSSERYISWMIALSILSSESDKVYTNLLQLVSNYEMLLDSKLNDRLNDPLSALSDDTKHQIQNDLNRTIKFFNELATSSNLPNTKKSGAVLRASRILALLQLSDNSFRYLQGYERYVFVCYLISVLFTTENDLPDIVAEASAYYLSSKMIELSGAAQILSNSSLLEQHFHKLDEKLVNINASLMNHLTFSQQSSINFALRWELLLFAEEHNYHGLVLIWDRIIARRQMIHQYIESLILAHFAQLPETRLNNVQHFKEWNIKQLLDDAEKYASQHSYFHWSKALMVAITVGAVSLVKLIH
;
A
#
# COMPACT_ATOMS: atom_id res chain seq x y z
N MET A 1 -16.09 -20.69 24.34
CA MET A 1 -15.19 -19.73 25.03
C MET A 1 -13.77 -20.03 24.58
N LYS A 2 -13.17 -19.18 23.76
CA LYS A 2 -11.73 -19.29 23.45
C LYS A 2 -10.93 -19.09 24.74
N ALA A 3 -9.81 -19.78 24.85
CA ALA A 3 -8.90 -19.58 25.97
C ALA A 3 -8.48 -18.10 26.01
N PRO A 4 -8.47 -17.45 27.18
CA PRO A 4 -7.97 -16.09 27.30
C PRO A 4 -6.55 -16.02 26.75
N TRP A 5 -6.21 -14.87 26.14
CA TRP A 5 -4.85 -14.58 25.68
C TRP A 5 -3.86 -14.92 26.80
N SER A 6 -2.84 -15.73 26.51
CA SER A 6 -1.91 -16.15 27.56
C SER A 6 -1.11 -14.94 28.05
N LYS A 7 -0.87 -14.86 29.37
CA LYS A 7 0.01 -13.84 29.96
C LYS A 7 1.40 -13.78 29.30
N ASP A 8 1.89 -14.93 28.83
CA ASP A 8 3.14 -15.03 28.09
C ASP A 8 3.08 -14.26 26.76
N ASN A 9 2.02 -14.48 25.96
CA ASN A 9 1.85 -13.77 24.70
C ASN A 9 1.64 -12.25 24.90
N GLU A 10 0.95 -11.84 25.97
CA GLU A 10 0.83 -10.43 26.36
C GLU A 10 2.20 -9.81 26.67
N GLN A 11 3.04 -10.51 27.45
CA GLN A 11 4.37 -10.03 27.79
C GLN A 11 5.29 -9.96 26.56
N LYS A 12 5.23 -10.96 25.67
CA LYS A 12 5.96 -10.92 24.39
C LYS A 12 5.53 -9.73 23.55
N LEU A 13 4.22 -9.47 23.45
CA LEU A 13 3.71 -8.36 22.66
C LEU A 13 4.13 -7.01 23.25
N PHE A 14 4.04 -6.86 24.58
CA PHE A 14 4.53 -5.66 25.27
C PHE A 14 6.03 -5.43 25.01
N ARG A 15 6.86 -6.48 25.06
CA ARG A 15 8.29 -6.37 24.73
C ARG A 15 8.53 -6.00 23.27
N ALA A 16 7.74 -6.54 22.34
CA ALA A 16 7.87 -6.25 20.91
C ALA A 16 7.58 -4.77 20.59
N LEU A 17 6.56 -4.19 21.23
CA LEU A 17 6.11 -2.82 20.98
C LEU A 17 6.82 -1.78 21.85
N SER A 18 7.04 -2.08 23.13
CA SER A 18 7.53 -1.10 24.11
C SER A 18 8.98 -1.37 24.53
N GLY A 19 9.54 -2.52 24.18
CA GLY A 19 10.89 -2.91 24.59
C GLY A 19 12.01 -2.04 24.00
N PRO A 20 13.24 -2.23 24.51
CA PRO A 20 14.42 -1.43 24.12
C PRO A 20 14.83 -1.66 22.66
N ASN A 21 14.40 -2.78 22.05
CA ASN A 21 14.73 -3.14 20.67
C ASN A 21 13.85 -2.44 19.63
N ASN A 22 12.75 -1.80 20.04
CA ASN A 22 11.91 -1.00 19.14
C ASN A 22 12.30 0.47 19.22
N SER A 23 12.78 1.05 18.11
CA SER A 23 13.12 2.47 18.00
C SER A 23 11.91 3.37 17.71
N ILE A 24 10.77 2.83 17.30
CA ILE A 24 9.58 3.59 16.91
C ILE A 24 8.74 3.89 18.15
N LYS A 25 8.89 5.10 18.72
CA LYS A 25 8.19 5.53 19.95
C LYS A 25 7.15 6.61 19.71
N SER A 26 7.09 7.17 18.50
CA SER A 26 6.21 8.26 18.15
C SER A 26 5.84 8.23 16.66
N ARG A 27 4.87 9.06 16.27
CA ARG A 27 4.57 9.30 14.85
C ARG A 27 5.75 9.89 14.08
N TYR A 28 6.53 10.76 14.72
CA TYR A 28 7.72 11.33 14.11
C TYR A 28 8.77 10.25 13.81
N ASP A 29 9.00 9.32 14.74
CA ASP A 29 9.94 8.21 14.53
C ASP A 29 9.46 7.29 13.40
N ALA A 30 8.15 6.99 13.36
CA ALA A 30 7.55 6.23 12.29
C ALA A 30 7.75 6.91 10.93
N GLU A 31 7.44 8.20 10.80
CA GLU A 31 7.61 8.95 9.56
C GLU A 31 9.09 9.03 9.15
N LYS A 32 10.01 9.28 10.09
CA LYS A 32 11.45 9.25 9.85
C LYS A 32 11.93 7.88 9.36
N PHE A 33 11.43 6.80 9.95
CA PHE A 33 11.71 5.44 9.49
C PHE A 33 11.22 5.21 8.06
N LEU A 34 9.99 5.64 7.75
CA LEU A 34 9.41 5.50 6.42
C LEU A 34 10.18 6.30 5.36
N PHE A 35 10.75 7.46 5.72
CA PHE A 35 11.63 8.26 4.86
C PHE A 35 13.09 7.78 4.78
N ASN A 36 13.51 6.77 5.55
CA ASN A 36 14.82 6.16 5.37
C ASN A 36 14.87 5.35 4.06
N GLN A 37 15.96 5.40 3.28
CA GLN A 37 16.11 4.67 2.00
C GLN A 37 16.84 3.32 2.12
N SER A 38 17.30 2.96 3.32
CA SER A 38 18.01 1.70 3.54
C SER A 38 17.14 0.50 3.16
N THR A 39 17.69 -0.43 2.40
CA THR A 39 17.05 -1.73 2.11
C THR A 39 17.09 -2.68 3.31
N ALA A 40 17.97 -2.42 4.28
CA ALA A 40 18.21 -3.25 5.47
C ALA A 40 17.35 -2.86 6.69
N LYS A 41 16.15 -2.31 6.47
CA LYS A 41 15.24 -1.97 7.58
C LYS A 41 14.68 -3.22 8.24
N LYS A 42 14.53 -3.18 9.58
CA LYS A 42 13.91 -4.24 10.37
C LYS A 42 12.42 -4.35 10.06
N SER A 43 11.92 -5.58 9.89
CA SER A 43 10.50 -5.83 9.58
C SER A 43 9.58 -5.37 10.71
N SER A 44 9.96 -5.65 11.97
CA SER A 44 9.19 -5.21 13.14
C SER A 44 9.01 -3.69 13.21
N GLU A 45 10.06 -2.90 12.97
CA GLU A 45 9.96 -1.43 12.98
C GLU A 45 9.12 -0.92 11.80
N ARG A 46 9.19 -1.57 10.64
CA ARG A 46 8.32 -1.26 9.50
C ARG A 46 6.86 -1.51 9.81
N TYR A 47 6.54 -2.67 10.37
CA TYR A 47 5.19 -3.03 10.81
C TYR A 47 4.62 -1.95 11.74
N ILE A 48 5.35 -1.59 12.80
CA ILE A 48 4.92 -0.56 13.77
C ILE A 48 4.75 0.80 13.07
N SER A 49 5.70 1.16 12.20
CA SER A 49 5.66 2.44 11.47
C SER A 49 4.44 2.53 10.55
N TRP A 50 4.08 1.45 9.84
CA TRP A 50 2.89 1.40 8.98
C TRP A 50 1.62 1.56 9.82
N MET A 51 1.51 0.81 10.92
CA MET A 51 0.37 0.86 11.82
C MET A 51 0.15 2.26 12.41
N ILE A 52 1.21 2.96 12.82
CA ILE A 52 1.12 4.34 13.34
C ILE A 52 0.84 5.34 12.23
N ALA A 53 1.57 5.28 11.10
CA ALA A 53 1.43 6.26 10.03
C ALA A 53 0.03 6.22 9.38
N LEU A 54 -0.55 5.02 9.25
CA LEU A 54 -1.93 4.83 8.77
C LEU A 54 -2.98 5.04 9.87
N SER A 55 -2.57 5.48 11.07
CA SER A 55 -3.45 5.75 12.21
C SER A 55 -4.31 4.56 12.63
N ILE A 56 -3.76 3.35 12.49
CA ILE A 56 -4.35 2.11 12.99
C ILE A 56 -4.01 1.95 14.48
N LEU A 57 -2.77 2.28 14.87
CA LEU A 57 -2.35 2.36 16.27
C LEU A 57 -2.16 3.83 16.68
N SER A 58 -2.40 4.10 17.97
CA SER A 58 -2.04 5.38 18.57
C SER A 58 -0.55 5.69 18.38
N SER A 59 -0.23 6.97 18.22
CA SER A 59 1.15 7.46 18.25
C SER A 59 1.70 7.63 19.67
N GLU A 60 0.86 7.47 20.70
CA GLU A 60 1.24 7.54 22.11
C GLU A 60 1.77 6.17 22.56
N SER A 61 3.05 6.12 22.95
CA SER A 61 3.80 4.88 23.18
C SER A 61 3.22 3.98 24.28
N ASP A 62 2.58 4.56 25.29
CA ASP A 62 1.92 3.85 26.39
C ASP A 62 0.61 3.18 25.97
N LYS A 63 -0.03 3.66 24.89
CA LYS A 63 -1.30 3.12 24.37
C LYS A 63 -1.14 2.13 23.22
N VAL A 64 0.02 2.07 22.56
CA VAL A 64 0.25 1.20 21.38
C VAL A 64 -0.10 -0.26 21.69
N TYR A 65 0.35 -0.75 22.84
CA TYR A 65 0.12 -2.13 23.28
C TYR A 65 -1.37 -2.45 23.49
N THR A 66 -2.07 -1.64 24.28
CA THR A 66 -3.49 -1.86 24.58
C THR A 66 -4.36 -1.70 23.33
N ASN A 67 -3.99 -0.77 22.45
CA ASN A 67 -4.64 -0.60 21.15
C ASN A 67 -4.51 -1.85 20.27
N LEU A 68 -3.32 -2.43 20.17
CA LEU A 68 -3.15 -3.63 19.35
C LEU A 68 -3.92 -4.83 19.91
N LEU A 69 -3.92 -5.04 21.23
CA LEU A 69 -4.75 -6.08 21.85
C LEU A 69 -6.23 -5.88 21.53
N GLN A 70 -6.72 -4.64 21.60
CA GLN A 70 -8.10 -4.32 21.26
C GLN A 70 -8.41 -4.61 19.79
N LEU A 71 -7.51 -4.29 18.87
CA LEU A 71 -7.67 -4.61 17.45
C LEU A 71 -7.77 -6.11 17.21
N VAL A 72 -6.91 -6.91 17.85
CA VAL A 72 -6.96 -8.37 17.73
C VAL A 72 -8.26 -8.92 18.31
N SER A 73 -8.69 -8.45 19.49
CA SER A 73 -9.97 -8.84 20.09
C SER A 73 -11.15 -8.50 19.18
N ASN A 74 -11.18 -7.28 18.63
CA ASN A 74 -12.21 -6.85 17.69
C ASN A 74 -12.24 -7.72 16.43
N TYR A 75 -11.07 -8.08 15.88
CA TYR A 75 -10.97 -8.96 14.73
C TYR A 75 -11.50 -10.37 15.03
N GLU A 76 -11.19 -10.92 16.21
CA GLU A 76 -11.75 -12.21 16.63
C GLU A 76 -13.27 -12.15 16.79
N MET A 77 -13.82 -11.06 17.32
CA MET A 77 -15.27 -10.84 17.36
C MET A 77 -15.89 -10.76 15.95
N LEU A 78 -15.18 -10.18 14.97
CA LEU A 78 -15.61 -10.18 13.58
C LEU A 78 -15.62 -11.59 12.98
N LEU A 79 -14.57 -12.39 13.22
CA LEU A 79 -14.53 -13.80 12.80
C LEU A 79 -15.74 -14.57 13.36
N ASP A 80 -15.98 -14.45 14.67
CA ASP A 80 -17.05 -15.18 15.34
C ASP A 80 -18.45 -14.73 14.86
N SER A 81 -18.65 -13.41 14.70
CA SER A 81 -19.97 -12.86 14.32
C SER A 81 -20.30 -12.96 12.83
N LYS A 82 -19.30 -12.88 11.94
CA LYS A 82 -19.52 -12.84 10.48
C LYS A 82 -19.27 -14.18 9.80
N LEU A 83 -18.37 -14.99 10.31
CA LEU A 83 -18.03 -16.29 9.71
C LEU A 83 -18.57 -17.47 10.53
N ASN A 84 -18.77 -17.31 11.84
CA ASN A 84 -19.31 -18.35 12.72
C ASN A 84 -18.58 -19.70 12.54
N ASP A 85 -19.26 -20.73 12.04
CA ASP A 85 -18.74 -22.08 11.79
C ASP A 85 -17.90 -22.20 10.50
N ARG A 86 -17.88 -21.15 9.67
CA ARG A 86 -17.22 -21.11 8.35
C ARG A 86 -15.77 -20.64 8.42
N LEU A 87 -15.11 -20.72 9.58
CA LEU A 87 -13.72 -20.28 9.74
C LEU A 87 -12.76 -21.01 8.79
N ASN A 88 -13.03 -22.25 8.39
CA ASN A 88 -12.17 -23.02 7.49
C ASN A 88 -12.61 -22.95 6.01
N ASP A 89 -13.77 -22.36 5.73
CA ASP A 89 -14.26 -22.04 4.39
C ASP A 89 -14.93 -20.66 4.39
N PRO A 90 -14.16 -19.58 4.63
CA PRO A 90 -14.73 -18.25 4.87
C PRO A 90 -15.46 -17.68 3.65
N LEU A 91 -15.06 -18.08 2.44
CA LEU A 91 -15.67 -17.57 1.21
C LEU A 91 -17.08 -18.14 0.99
N SER A 92 -17.45 -19.25 1.63
CA SER A 92 -18.83 -19.74 1.65
C SER A 92 -19.83 -18.81 2.33
N ALA A 93 -19.35 -17.77 3.04
CA ALA A 93 -20.20 -16.72 3.58
C ALA A 93 -20.58 -15.63 2.57
N LEU A 94 -20.03 -15.66 1.36
CA LEU A 94 -20.27 -14.67 0.31
C LEU A 94 -21.23 -15.21 -0.76
N SER A 95 -21.66 -14.34 -1.68
CA SER A 95 -22.34 -14.77 -2.90
C SER A 95 -21.41 -15.62 -3.77
N ASP A 96 -21.99 -16.51 -4.59
CA ASP A 96 -21.20 -17.42 -5.44
C ASP A 96 -20.26 -16.67 -6.39
N ASP A 97 -20.73 -15.57 -7.01
CA ASP A 97 -19.91 -14.76 -7.90
C ASP A 97 -18.67 -14.20 -7.20
N THR A 98 -18.85 -13.57 -6.03
CA THR A 98 -17.74 -12.98 -5.26
C THR A 98 -16.83 -14.06 -4.68
N LYS A 99 -17.40 -15.17 -4.20
CA LYS A 99 -16.65 -16.35 -3.75
C LYS A 99 -15.73 -16.87 -4.86
N HIS A 100 -16.27 -17.12 -6.06
CA HIS A 100 -15.50 -17.63 -7.18
C HIS A 100 -14.42 -16.66 -7.63
N GLN A 101 -14.73 -15.37 -7.70
CA GLN A 101 -13.77 -14.33 -8.06
C GLN A 101 -12.58 -14.30 -7.08
N ILE A 102 -12.85 -14.19 -5.77
CA ILE A 102 -11.79 -14.16 -4.75
C ILE A 102 -10.98 -15.45 -4.75
N GLN A 103 -11.64 -16.62 -4.85
CA GLN A 103 -10.96 -17.91 -4.84
C GLN A 103 -10.00 -18.05 -6.02
N ASN A 104 -10.42 -17.66 -7.22
CA ASN A 104 -9.59 -17.71 -8.43
C ASN A 104 -8.38 -16.77 -8.32
N ASP A 105 -8.60 -15.57 -7.80
CA ASP A 105 -7.54 -14.58 -7.59
C ASP A 105 -6.51 -15.05 -6.57
N LEU A 106 -6.94 -15.56 -5.41
CA LEU A 106 -6.05 -16.11 -4.40
C LEU A 106 -5.21 -17.28 -4.93
N ASN A 107 -5.82 -18.18 -5.70
CA ASN A 107 -5.13 -19.32 -6.29
C ASN A 107 -4.05 -18.89 -7.30
N ARG A 108 -4.31 -17.83 -8.06
CA ARG A 108 -3.34 -17.29 -9.02
C ARG A 108 -2.23 -16.51 -8.33
N THR A 109 -2.57 -15.73 -7.31
CA THR A 109 -1.66 -14.76 -6.67
C THR A 109 -0.84 -15.37 -5.52
N ILE A 110 -1.12 -16.60 -5.07
CA ILE A 110 -0.31 -17.25 -4.02
C ILE A 110 1.17 -17.41 -4.41
N LYS A 111 1.48 -17.57 -5.71
CA LYS A 111 2.87 -17.62 -6.19
C LYS A 111 3.61 -16.32 -5.88
N PHE A 112 2.96 -15.19 -6.10
CA PHE A 112 3.48 -13.86 -5.76
C PHE A 112 3.79 -13.74 -4.27
N PHE A 113 2.87 -14.16 -3.38
CA PHE A 113 3.15 -14.18 -1.94
C PHE A 113 4.36 -15.05 -1.59
N ASN A 114 4.48 -16.25 -2.18
CA ASN A 114 5.59 -17.16 -1.91
C ASN A 114 6.94 -16.60 -2.37
N GLU A 115 6.98 -15.88 -3.49
CA GLU A 115 8.17 -15.19 -3.98
C GLU A 115 8.58 -14.08 -2.99
N LEU A 116 7.63 -13.23 -2.56
CA LEU A 116 7.89 -12.20 -1.56
C LEU A 116 8.37 -12.80 -0.24
N ALA A 117 7.67 -13.80 0.28
CA ALA A 117 8.01 -14.48 1.54
C ALA A 117 9.38 -15.14 1.50
N THR A 118 9.80 -15.64 0.34
CA THR A 118 11.15 -16.19 0.16
C THR A 118 12.20 -15.08 0.16
N SER A 119 11.97 -14.00 -0.57
CA SER A 119 12.88 -12.85 -0.59
C SER A 119 12.98 -12.12 0.76
N SER A 120 11.97 -12.24 1.62
CA SER A 120 11.99 -11.70 2.99
C SER A 120 12.54 -12.67 4.04
N ASN A 121 13.00 -13.86 3.65
CA ASN A 121 13.44 -14.94 4.54
C ASN A 121 12.38 -15.41 5.57
N LEU A 122 11.09 -15.40 5.21
CA LEU A 122 10.04 -15.96 6.07
C LEU A 122 10.21 -17.50 6.16
N PRO A 123 10.21 -18.09 7.38
CA PRO A 123 10.31 -19.54 7.53
C PRO A 123 9.16 -20.28 6.82
N ASN A 124 9.46 -21.41 6.18
CA ASN A 124 8.46 -22.19 5.44
C ASN A 124 7.27 -22.63 6.31
N THR A 125 7.50 -22.88 7.60
CA THR A 125 6.44 -23.21 8.57
C THR A 125 5.39 -22.10 8.69
N LYS A 126 5.81 -20.84 8.54
CA LYS A 126 4.97 -19.64 8.60
C LYS A 126 4.31 -19.27 7.27
N LYS A 127 4.68 -19.93 6.17
CA LYS A 127 4.01 -19.75 4.86
C LYS A 127 2.70 -20.53 4.78
N SER A 128 2.57 -21.59 5.59
CA SER A 128 1.37 -22.42 5.61
C SER A 128 0.14 -21.62 6.07
N GLY A 129 -1.01 -21.85 5.44
CA GLY A 129 -2.27 -21.18 5.78
C GLY A 129 -2.43 -19.74 5.27
N ALA A 130 -1.45 -19.17 4.54
CA ALA A 130 -1.56 -17.82 3.99
C ALA A 130 -2.83 -17.60 3.15
N VAL A 131 -3.19 -18.57 2.30
CA VAL A 131 -4.43 -18.53 1.50
C VAL A 131 -5.66 -18.47 2.40
N LEU A 132 -5.76 -19.35 3.39
CA LEU A 132 -6.92 -19.39 4.30
C LEU A 132 -7.10 -18.06 5.04
N ARG A 133 -6.00 -17.46 5.50
CA ARG A 133 -6.00 -16.17 6.20
C ARG A 133 -6.39 -15.03 5.28
N ALA A 134 -5.83 -15.00 4.07
CA ALA A 134 -6.23 -14.03 3.06
C ALA A 134 -7.72 -14.15 2.70
N SER A 135 -8.25 -15.38 2.57
CA SER A 135 -9.67 -15.64 2.36
C SER A 135 -10.54 -15.11 3.49
N ARG A 136 -10.14 -15.32 4.77
CA ARG A 136 -10.87 -14.77 5.93
C ARG A 136 -10.87 -13.24 5.92
N ILE A 137 -9.71 -12.63 5.67
CA ILE A 137 -9.58 -11.16 5.61
C ILE A 137 -10.48 -10.58 4.52
N LEU A 138 -10.43 -11.12 3.30
CA LEU A 138 -11.24 -10.64 2.18
C LEU A 138 -12.74 -10.86 2.41
N ALA A 139 -13.13 -12.01 2.95
CA ALA A 139 -14.52 -12.27 3.32
C ALA A 139 -15.01 -11.28 4.40
N LEU A 140 -14.20 -11.02 5.43
CA LEU A 140 -14.55 -10.07 6.48
C LEU A 140 -14.66 -8.64 5.95
N LEU A 141 -13.77 -8.20 5.06
CA LEU A 141 -13.89 -6.87 4.42
C LEU A 141 -15.23 -6.76 3.67
N GLN A 142 -15.59 -7.79 2.90
CA GLN A 142 -16.84 -7.84 2.14
C GLN A 142 -18.11 -7.89 3.01
N LEU A 143 -18.04 -8.49 4.19
CA LEU A 143 -19.17 -8.67 5.12
C LEU A 143 -19.29 -7.57 6.18
N SER A 144 -18.23 -6.79 6.41
CA SER A 144 -18.18 -5.77 7.47
C SER A 144 -18.57 -4.40 6.97
N ASP A 145 -18.35 -4.11 5.69
CA ASP A 145 -18.67 -2.83 5.07
C ASP A 145 -19.52 -3.03 3.81
N ASN A 146 -20.75 -2.52 3.83
CA ASN A 146 -21.68 -2.63 2.71
C ASN A 146 -21.21 -1.85 1.46
N SER A 147 -20.37 -0.83 1.64
CA SER A 147 -19.78 -0.04 0.55
C SER A 147 -18.57 -0.73 -0.07
N PHE A 148 -17.93 -1.65 0.65
CA PHE A 148 -16.82 -2.42 0.13
C PHE A 148 -17.33 -3.41 -0.94
N ARG A 149 -16.64 -3.40 -2.08
CA ARG A 149 -16.81 -4.36 -3.15
C ARG A 149 -15.44 -4.85 -3.54
N TYR A 150 -15.26 -6.16 -3.49
CA TYR A 150 -14.01 -6.77 -3.92
C TYR A 150 -13.71 -6.42 -5.38
N LEU A 151 -12.51 -5.90 -5.63
CA LEU A 151 -11.95 -5.72 -6.96
C LEU A 151 -10.76 -6.66 -7.13
N GLN A 152 -10.62 -7.23 -8.33
CA GLN A 152 -9.46 -8.04 -8.67
C GLN A 152 -8.18 -7.22 -8.44
N GLY A 153 -7.24 -7.79 -7.68
CA GLY A 153 -6.02 -7.09 -7.26
C GLY A 153 -5.98 -6.82 -5.75
N TYR A 154 -7.13 -6.79 -5.08
CA TYR A 154 -7.19 -6.51 -3.64
C TYR A 154 -6.49 -7.55 -2.78
N GLU A 155 -6.41 -8.79 -3.24
CA GLU A 155 -5.66 -9.83 -2.55
C GLU A 155 -4.14 -9.58 -2.53
N ARG A 156 -3.59 -8.78 -3.46
CA ARG A 156 -2.17 -8.37 -3.39
C ARG A 156 -1.92 -7.52 -2.16
N TYR A 157 -2.82 -6.58 -1.82
CA TYR A 157 -2.72 -5.81 -0.58
C TYR A 157 -2.79 -6.71 0.65
N VAL A 158 -3.70 -7.68 0.65
CA VAL A 158 -3.82 -8.65 1.73
C VAL A 158 -2.55 -9.46 1.91
N PHE A 159 -1.96 -9.98 0.84
CA PHE A 159 -0.73 -10.77 0.93
C PHE A 159 0.47 -9.96 1.42
N VAL A 160 0.66 -8.72 0.95
CA VAL A 160 1.78 -7.88 1.40
C VAL A 160 1.60 -7.46 2.86
N CYS A 161 0.41 -7.02 3.26
CA CYS A 161 0.12 -6.66 4.64
C CYS A 161 0.22 -7.86 5.59
N TYR A 162 -0.23 -9.04 5.15
CA TYR A 162 -0.06 -10.28 5.90
C TYR A 162 1.41 -10.67 6.02
N LEU A 163 2.21 -10.54 4.96
CA LEU A 163 3.65 -10.81 5.00
C LEU A 163 4.37 -9.93 6.03
N ILE A 164 4.12 -8.61 6.02
CA ILE A 164 4.70 -7.68 6.99
C ILE A 164 4.29 -8.06 8.42
N SER A 165 3.02 -8.40 8.61
CA SER A 165 2.48 -8.74 9.93
C SER A 165 3.03 -10.08 10.44
N VAL A 166 3.16 -11.09 9.58
CA VAL A 166 3.68 -12.40 9.97
C VAL A 166 5.20 -12.37 10.21
N LEU A 167 5.95 -11.51 9.52
CA LEU A 167 7.36 -11.25 9.85
C LEU A 167 7.49 -10.67 11.25
N PHE A 168 6.68 -9.66 11.59
CA PHE A 168 6.64 -9.10 12.95
C PHE A 168 6.31 -10.17 14.00
N THR A 169 5.26 -10.98 13.79
CA THR A 169 4.91 -12.02 14.77
C THR A 169 5.96 -13.12 14.86
N THR A 170 6.64 -13.45 13.76
CA THR A 170 7.70 -14.46 13.75
C THR A 170 8.95 -13.97 14.49
N GLU A 171 9.36 -12.72 14.27
CA GLU A 171 10.50 -12.08 14.96
C GLU A 171 10.29 -12.00 16.48
N ASN A 172 9.02 -11.97 16.93
CA ASN A 172 8.66 -11.77 18.34
C ASN A 172 7.95 -12.97 18.99
N ASP A 173 7.92 -14.12 18.32
CA ASP A 173 7.27 -15.36 18.79
C ASP A 173 5.80 -15.15 19.24
N LEU A 174 5.04 -14.42 18.43
CA LEU A 174 3.64 -14.12 18.66
C LEU A 174 2.72 -15.08 17.87
N PRO A 175 1.48 -15.30 18.35
CA PRO A 175 0.49 -16.09 17.64
C PRO A 175 0.13 -15.51 16.26
N ASP A 176 -0.12 -16.38 15.29
CA ASP A 176 -0.48 -15.98 13.92
C ASP A 176 -1.78 -15.15 13.84
N ILE A 177 -2.69 -15.29 14.82
CA ILE A 177 -3.92 -14.49 14.88
C ILE A 177 -3.60 -12.99 15.00
N VAL A 178 -2.49 -12.63 15.65
CA VAL A 178 -2.02 -11.24 15.71
C VAL A 178 -1.65 -10.76 14.32
N ALA A 179 -0.97 -11.60 13.51
CA ALA A 179 -0.59 -11.25 12.14
C ALA A 179 -1.82 -11.10 11.25
N GLU A 180 -2.77 -12.03 11.35
CA GLU A 180 -4.01 -12.03 10.55
C GLU A 180 -4.90 -10.82 10.87
N ALA A 181 -5.11 -10.51 12.16
CA ALA A 181 -5.86 -9.34 12.58
C ALA A 181 -5.19 -8.04 12.13
N SER A 182 -3.87 -7.93 12.27
CA SER A 182 -3.14 -6.72 11.86
C SER A 182 -3.18 -6.53 10.35
N ALA A 183 -3.07 -7.63 9.59
CA ALA A 183 -3.22 -7.63 8.14
C ALA A 183 -4.61 -7.17 7.71
N TYR A 184 -5.68 -7.57 8.40
CA TYR A 184 -7.03 -7.08 8.11
C TYR A 184 -7.10 -5.54 8.15
N TYR A 185 -6.61 -4.92 9.23
CA TYR A 185 -6.64 -3.45 9.37
C TYR A 185 -5.69 -2.75 8.38
N LEU A 186 -4.48 -3.28 8.19
CA LEU A 186 -3.52 -2.74 7.23
C LEU A 186 -4.06 -2.80 5.80
N SER A 187 -4.61 -3.93 5.39
CA SER A 187 -5.15 -4.11 4.03
C SER A 187 -6.35 -3.22 3.77
N SER A 188 -7.24 -3.05 4.75
CA SER A 188 -8.33 -2.07 4.65
C SER A 188 -7.79 -0.68 4.34
N LYS A 189 -6.77 -0.22 5.09
CA LYS A 189 -6.13 1.08 4.87
C LYS A 189 -5.35 1.19 3.57
N MET A 190 -4.67 0.13 3.14
CA MET A 190 -3.95 0.13 1.87
C MET A 190 -4.89 0.12 0.65
N ILE A 191 -6.01 -0.60 0.74
CA ILE A 191 -7.06 -0.59 -0.29
C ILE A 191 -7.69 0.81 -0.38
N GLU A 192 -8.05 1.41 0.76
CA GLU A 192 -8.55 2.80 0.80
C GLU A 192 -7.54 3.76 0.16
N LEU A 193 -6.26 3.65 0.52
CA LEU A 193 -5.18 4.48 0.00
C LEU A 193 -4.96 4.32 -1.52
N SER A 194 -5.24 3.13 -2.07
CA SER A 194 -5.10 2.88 -3.52
C SER A 194 -6.06 3.72 -4.37
N GLY A 195 -7.23 4.10 -3.82
CA GLY A 195 -8.27 4.78 -4.58
C GLY A 195 -8.80 3.99 -5.79
N ALA A 196 -8.48 2.68 -5.91
CA ALA A 196 -8.75 1.90 -7.12
C ALA A 196 -10.24 1.92 -7.53
N ALA A 197 -11.15 1.79 -6.56
CA ALA A 197 -12.59 1.85 -6.82
C ALA A 197 -13.02 3.22 -7.38
N GLN A 198 -12.46 4.31 -6.85
CA GLN A 198 -12.74 5.66 -7.33
C GLN A 198 -12.22 5.87 -8.75
N ILE A 199 -10.98 5.46 -9.01
CA ILE A 199 -10.33 5.56 -10.33
C ILE A 199 -11.14 4.80 -11.39
N LEU A 200 -11.60 3.58 -11.08
CA LEU A 200 -12.34 2.73 -12.02
C LEU A 200 -13.82 3.11 -12.18
N SER A 201 -14.39 3.92 -11.27
CA SER A 201 -15.81 4.28 -11.31
C SER A 201 -16.16 5.30 -12.39
N ASN A 202 -15.18 6.02 -12.96
CA ASN A 202 -15.42 7.09 -13.93
C ASN A 202 -14.43 7.00 -15.10
N SER A 203 -14.87 6.39 -16.20
CA SER A 203 -14.05 6.17 -17.40
C SER A 203 -13.54 7.48 -18.02
N SER A 204 -14.33 8.55 -18.01
CA SER A 204 -13.91 9.83 -18.59
C SER A 204 -12.81 10.50 -17.77
N LEU A 205 -12.91 10.49 -16.44
CA LEU A 205 -11.82 10.99 -15.58
C LEU A 205 -10.57 10.13 -15.69
N LEU A 206 -10.74 8.81 -15.82
CA LEU A 206 -9.64 7.87 -16.04
C LEU A 206 -8.88 8.19 -17.34
N GLU A 207 -9.60 8.32 -18.46
CA GLU A 207 -9.00 8.68 -19.75
C GLU A 207 -8.28 10.04 -19.69
N GLN A 208 -8.91 11.05 -19.07
CA GLN A 208 -8.30 12.37 -18.91
C GLN A 208 -7.03 12.33 -18.04
N HIS A 209 -7.01 11.52 -16.99
CA HIS A 209 -5.84 11.32 -16.14
C HIS A 209 -4.68 10.73 -16.93
N PHE A 210 -4.90 9.62 -17.65
CA PHE A 210 -3.85 8.98 -18.44
C PHE A 210 -3.40 9.81 -19.65
N HIS A 211 -4.29 10.61 -20.25
CA HIS A 211 -3.89 11.55 -21.29
C HIS A 211 -2.92 12.62 -20.75
N LYS A 212 -3.21 13.22 -19.59
CA LYS A 212 -2.28 14.16 -18.94
C LYS A 212 -0.98 13.49 -18.51
N LEU A 213 -1.05 12.22 -18.13
CA LEU A 213 0.13 11.45 -17.79
C LEU A 213 1.02 11.23 -19.03
N ASP A 214 0.44 10.92 -20.19
CA ASP A 214 1.18 10.80 -21.45
C ASP A 214 1.95 12.08 -21.79
N GLU A 215 1.31 13.25 -21.64
CA GLU A 215 1.97 14.55 -21.84
C GLU A 215 3.18 14.72 -20.92
N LYS A 216 3.09 14.28 -19.66
CA LYS A 216 4.21 14.32 -18.71
C LYS A 216 5.31 13.33 -19.09
N LEU A 217 4.95 12.12 -19.53
CA LEU A 217 5.92 11.10 -19.94
C LEU A 217 6.71 11.51 -21.19
N VAL A 218 6.12 12.26 -22.11
CA VAL A 218 6.84 12.84 -23.26
C VAL A 218 7.99 13.75 -22.80
N ASN A 219 7.79 14.50 -21.71
CA ASN A 219 8.84 15.34 -21.12
C ASN A 219 9.94 14.52 -20.41
N ILE A 220 9.65 13.27 -20.04
CA ILE A 220 10.63 12.37 -19.41
C ILE A 220 11.47 11.67 -20.48
N ASN A 221 10.82 11.04 -21.46
CA ASN A 221 11.47 10.35 -22.56
C ASN A 221 10.59 10.39 -23.81
N ALA A 222 10.75 11.46 -24.61
CA ALA A 222 9.99 11.67 -25.84
C ALA A 222 10.20 10.55 -26.87
N SER A 223 11.43 10.03 -26.99
CA SER A 223 11.77 8.93 -27.90
C SER A 223 10.93 7.69 -27.61
N LEU A 224 10.92 7.27 -26.34
CA LEU A 224 10.13 6.12 -25.87
C LEU A 224 8.63 6.34 -26.04
N MET A 225 8.10 7.51 -25.67
CA MET A 225 6.68 7.82 -25.84
C MET A 225 6.23 7.89 -27.29
N ASN A 226 7.04 8.47 -28.19
CA ASN A 226 6.75 8.50 -29.62
C ASN A 226 6.67 7.08 -30.19
N HIS A 227 7.54 6.19 -29.72
CA HIS A 227 7.49 4.79 -30.14
C HIS A 227 6.24 4.06 -29.64
N LEU A 228 5.89 4.23 -28.36
CA LEU A 228 4.66 3.66 -27.79
C LEU A 228 3.42 4.16 -28.56
N THR A 229 3.37 5.47 -28.83
CA THR A 229 2.29 6.10 -29.60
C THR A 229 2.22 5.54 -31.02
N PHE A 230 3.35 5.36 -31.71
CA PHE A 230 3.40 4.72 -33.03
C PHE A 230 2.86 3.28 -32.99
N SER A 231 3.04 2.58 -31.87
CA SER A 231 2.53 1.23 -31.61
C SER A 231 1.10 1.21 -31.05
N GLN A 232 0.39 2.35 -31.07
CA GLN A 232 -0.96 2.50 -30.51
C GLN A 232 -1.06 2.12 -29.02
N GLN A 233 0.01 2.35 -28.26
CA GLN A 233 0.06 2.18 -26.81
C GLN A 233 0.11 3.55 -26.13
N SER A 234 -0.64 3.72 -25.05
CA SER A 234 -0.56 4.87 -24.14
C SER A 234 -0.26 4.41 -22.71
N SER A 235 -0.06 5.37 -21.80
CA SER A 235 0.22 5.06 -20.40
C SER A 235 -0.88 4.26 -19.71
N ILE A 236 -2.13 4.37 -20.14
CA ILE A 236 -3.22 3.56 -19.57
C ILE A 236 -2.96 2.05 -19.75
N ASN A 237 -2.27 1.65 -20.82
CA ASN A 237 -2.02 0.24 -21.11
C ASN A 237 -1.01 -0.41 -20.17
N PHE A 238 -0.11 0.36 -19.55
CA PHE A 238 0.91 -0.20 -18.63
C PHE A 238 0.84 0.37 -17.22
N ALA A 239 0.62 1.68 -17.07
CA ALA A 239 0.67 2.36 -15.79
C ALA A 239 -0.63 2.22 -14.98
N LEU A 240 -1.76 1.88 -15.61
CA LEU A 240 -3.00 1.59 -14.87
C LEU A 240 -2.80 0.49 -13.84
N ARG A 241 -2.16 -0.63 -14.21
CA ARG A 241 -1.86 -1.71 -13.26
C ARG A 241 -0.91 -1.26 -12.16
N TRP A 242 0.09 -0.43 -12.50
CA TRP A 242 1.02 0.12 -11.52
C TRP A 242 0.31 0.96 -10.47
N GLU A 243 -0.58 1.86 -10.90
CA GLU A 243 -1.37 2.71 -10.01
C GLU A 243 -2.37 1.89 -9.18
N LEU A 244 -3.16 1.03 -9.83
CA LEU A 244 -4.19 0.24 -9.15
C LEU A 244 -3.65 -0.80 -8.18
N LEU A 245 -2.38 -1.22 -8.31
CA LEU A 245 -1.74 -2.19 -7.41
C LEU A 245 -0.62 -1.57 -6.57
N LEU A 246 -0.44 -0.24 -6.61
CA LEU A 246 0.67 0.45 -5.95
C LEU A 246 2.02 -0.24 -6.22
N PHE A 247 2.26 -0.61 -7.48
CA PHE A 247 3.46 -1.28 -7.97
C PHE A 247 3.76 -2.65 -7.33
N ALA A 248 2.76 -3.31 -6.72
CA ALA A 248 2.93 -4.59 -6.02
C ALA A 248 3.65 -5.67 -6.83
N GLU A 249 3.38 -5.74 -8.13
CA GLU A 249 3.93 -6.78 -9.00
C GLU A 249 5.25 -6.40 -9.66
N GLU A 250 5.77 -5.18 -9.45
CA GLU A 250 6.96 -4.70 -10.16
C GLU A 250 8.27 -5.01 -9.46
N HIS A 251 8.21 -5.28 -8.16
CA HIS A 251 9.39 -5.33 -7.31
C HIS A 251 9.44 -6.61 -6.48
N ASN A 252 10.66 -7.02 -6.11
CA ASN A 252 10.83 -7.99 -5.03
C ASN A 252 10.39 -7.39 -3.68
N TYR A 253 10.39 -8.19 -2.62
CA TYR A 253 9.97 -7.74 -1.30
C TYR A 253 10.64 -6.44 -0.86
N HIS A 254 11.97 -6.36 -0.92
CA HIS A 254 12.71 -5.20 -0.43
C HIS A 254 12.38 -3.92 -1.20
N GLY A 255 12.28 -3.99 -2.53
CA GLY A 255 11.89 -2.84 -3.36
C GLY A 255 10.44 -2.43 -3.11
N LEU A 256 9.53 -3.41 -3.08
CA LEU A 256 8.11 -3.19 -2.87
C LEU A 256 7.83 -2.48 -1.54
N VAL A 257 8.37 -3.00 -0.44
CA VAL A 257 8.11 -2.42 0.87
C VAL A 257 8.75 -1.05 1.05
N LEU A 258 9.83 -0.73 0.34
CA LEU A 258 10.41 0.62 0.32
C LEU A 258 9.54 1.62 -0.45
N ILE A 259 8.96 1.19 -1.58
CA ILE A 259 8.00 2.00 -2.31
C ILE A 259 6.76 2.23 -1.44
N TRP A 260 6.25 1.20 -0.77
CA TRP A 260 5.10 1.35 0.14
C TRP A 260 5.42 2.19 1.37
N ASP A 261 6.63 2.09 1.93
CA ASP A 261 7.09 3.00 3.00
C ASP A 261 6.91 4.47 2.55
N ARG A 262 7.33 4.79 1.32
CA ARG A 262 7.23 6.14 0.76
C ARG A 262 5.81 6.57 0.45
N ILE A 263 5.02 5.71 -0.16
CA ILE A 263 3.59 5.93 -0.42
C ILE A 263 2.86 6.29 0.88
N ILE A 264 3.07 5.52 1.95
CA ILE A 264 2.46 5.76 3.26
C ILE A 264 2.95 7.07 3.88
N ALA A 265 4.25 7.36 3.79
CA ALA A 265 4.83 8.62 4.27
C ALA A 265 4.24 9.84 3.53
N ARG A 266 3.93 9.69 2.24
CA ARG A 266 3.38 10.74 1.36
C ARG A 266 1.85 10.68 1.21
N ARG A 267 1.12 9.95 2.05
CA ARG A 267 -0.34 9.74 1.95
C ARG A 267 -1.18 11.02 1.79
N GLN A 268 -0.73 12.16 2.31
CA GLN A 268 -1.43 13.46 2.14
C GLN A 268 -1.40 13.99 0.70
N MET A 269 -0.43 13.56 -0.10
CA MET A 269 -0.24 13.93 -1.52
C MET A 269 -0.21 12.66 -2.39
N ILE A 270 -0.99 11.65 -2.02
CA ILE A 270 -0.89 10.29 -2.58
C ILE A 270 -0.97 10.29 -4.11
N HIS A 271 -1.97 10.94 -4.71
CA HIS A 271 -2.15 10.98 -6.16
C HIS A 271 -0.93 11.58 -6.89
N GLN A 272 -0.42 12.70 -6.38
CA GLN A 272 0.77 13.36 -6.95
C GLN A 272 2.01 12.48 -6.81
N TYR A 273 2.15 11.77 -5.69
CA TYR A 273 3.30 10.91 -5.45
C TYR A 273 3.24 9.62 -6.27
N ILE A 274 2.07 9.01 -6.45
CA ILE A 274 1.88 7.86 -7.34
C ILE A 274 2.19 8.23 -8.79
N GLU A 275 1.70 9.37 -9.26
CA GLU A 275 2.05 9.88 -10.59
C GLU A 275 3.57 10.07 -10.73
N SER A 276 4.21 10.67 -9.73
CA SER A 276 5.66 10.84 -9.71
C SER A 276 6.43 9.52 -9.71
N LEU A 277 5.92 8.49 -9.03
CA LEU A 277 6.46 7.14 -9.12
C LEU A 277 6.30 6.57 -10.53
N ILE A 278 5.18 6.77 -11.21
CA ILE A 278 5.00 6.31 -12.59
C ILE A 278 6.04 6.97 -13.50
N LEU A 279 6.24 8.28 -13.39
CA LEU A 279 7.26 9.00 -14.15
C LEU A 279 8.67 8.44 -13.89
N ALA A 280 8.99 8.16 -12.62
CA ALA A 280 10.28 7.58 -12.22
C ALA A 280 10.49 6.15 -12.73
N HIS A 281 9.45 5.31 -12.74
CA HIS A 281 9.52 4.00 -13.37
C HIS A 281 9.75 4.16 -14.88
N PHE A 282 8.98 5.02 -15.54
CA PHE A 282 9.13 5.23 -16.98
C PHE A 282 10.52 5.72 -17.38
N ALA A 283 11.13 6.59 -16.58
CA ALA A 283 12.48 7.10 -16.80
C ALA A 283 13.57 6.00 -16.83
N GLN A 284 13.35 4.86 -16.18
CA GLN A 284 14.29 3.75 -16.14
C GLN A 284 14.07 2.71 -17.24
N LEU A 285 13.01 2.81 -18.04
CA LEU A 285 12.73 1.85 -19.09
C LEU A 285 13.73 2.02 -20.25
N PRO A 286 14.38 0.92 -20.69
CA PRO A 286 15.24 0.98 -21.86
C PRO A 286 14.40 1.06 -23.13
N GLU A 287 14.82 1.88 -24.09
CA GLU A 287 14.18 2.00 -25.41
C GLU A 287 14.09 0.66 -26.15
N THR A 288 14.96 -0.31 -25.84
CA THR A 288 15.01 -1.60 -26.54
C THR A 288 14.00 -2.65 -26.06
N ARG A 289 13.24 -2.41 -24.98
CA ARG A 289 12.32 -3.41 -24.37
C ARG A 289 10.85 -2.97 -24.31
N LEU A 290 10.41 -2.20 -25.30
CA LEU A 290 9.07 -1.61 -25.41
C LEU A 290 7.90 -2.62 -25.35
N ASN A 291 8.02 -3.77 -26.01
CA ASN A 291 6.96 -4.80 -25.98
C ASN A 291 6.81 -5.45 -24.59
N ASN A 292 7.72 -5.15 -23.66
CA ASN A 292 7.82 -5.77 -22.34
C ASN A 292 7.83 -4.74 -21.20
N VAL A 293 7.31 -3.52 -21.41
CA VAL A 293 7.22 -2.51 -20.33
C VAL A 293 6.53 -3.08 -19.09
N GLN A 294 5.46 -3.85 -19.28
CA GLN A 294 4.72 -4.52 -18.19
C GLN A 294 5.54 -5.61 -17.48
N HIS A 295 6.61 -6.12 -18.08
CA HIS A 295 7.41 -7.23 -17.59
C HIS A 295 8.83 -6.82 -17.15
N PHE A 296 9.16 -5.53 -17.18
CA PHE A 296 10.47 -5.05 -16.74
C PHE A 296 10.62 -5.24 -15.22
N LYS A 297 11.76 -5.81 -14.79
CA LYS A 297 12.05 -6.11 -13.37
C LYS A 297 13.41 -5.59 -12.89
N GLU A 298 14.20 -4.99 -13.77
CA GLU A 298 15.56 -4.52 -13.45
C GLU A 298 15.53 -3.08 -12.91
N TRP A 299 14.72 -2.84 -11.88
CA TRP A 299 14.51 -1.51 -11.30
C TRP A 299 15.63 -1.12 -10.34
N ASN A 300 16.16 0.10 -10.48
CA ASN A 300 16.98 0.73 -9.46
C ASN A 300 16.09 1.49 -8.47
N ILE A 301 15.70 0.81 -7.39
CA ILE A 301 14.78 1.34 -6.37
C ILE A 301 15.25 2.66 -5.78
N LYS A 302 16.55 2.80 -5.49
CA LYS A 302 17.06 4.04 -4.89
C LYS A 302 16.87 5.22 -5.83
N GLN A 303 17.33 5.07 -7.07
CA GLN A 303 17.18 6.09 -8.10
C GLN A 303 15.69 6.40 -8.37
N LEU A 304 14.85 5.37 -8.36
CA LEU A 304 13.41 5.50 -8.57
C LEU A 304 12.76 6.39 -7.50
N LEU A 305 13.11 6.16 -6.23
CA LEU A 305 12.60 6.98 -5.13
C LEU A 305 13.16 8.40 -5.17
N ASP A 306 14.43 8.58 -5.53
CA ASP A 306 15.06 9.90 -5.68
C ASP A 306 14.37 10.71 -6.81
N ASP A 307 14.11 10.07 -7.95
CA ASP A 307 13.44 10.70 -9.10
C ASP A 307 11.97 11.01 -8.79
N ALA A 308 11.25 10.11 -8.12
CA ALA A 308 9.87 10.36 -7.70
C ALA A 308 9.77 11.56 -6.75
N GLU A 309 10.72 11.72 -5.83
CA GLU A 309 10.77 12.88 -4.93
C GLU A 309 11.05 14.18 -5.70
N LYS A 310 11.95 14.13 -6.70
CA LYS A 310 12.21 15.25 -7.59
C LYS A 310 10.96 15.65 -8.37
N TYR A 311 10.27 14.70 -9.01
CA TYR A 311 9.06 14.98 -9.78
C TYR A 311 7.91 15.50 -8.90
N ALA A 312 7.76 14.98 -7.68
CA ALA A 312 6.75 15.46 -6.74
C ALA A 312 7.02 16.92 -6.32
N SER A 313 8.28 17.29 -6.10
CA SER A 313 8.65 18.65 -5.68
C SER A 313 8.40 19.71 -6.77
N GLN A 314 8.60 19.36 -8.05
CA GLN A 314 8.41 20.29 -9.18
C GLN A 314 6.95 20.75 -9.32
N HIS A 315 5.99 19.88 -9.00
CA HIS A 315 4.57 20.21 -9.04
C HIS A 315 4.17 21.22 -7.96
N SER A 316 4.80 21.16 -6.78
CA SER A 316 4.52 22.08 -5.67
C SER A 316 4.89 23.53 -6.01
N TYR A 317 6.05 23.77 -6.62
CA TYR A 317 6.49 25.12 -7.01
C TYR A 317 5.59 25.77 -8.07
N PHE A 318 5.00 24.98 -8.96
CA PHE A 318 4.08 25.48 -9.98
C PHE A 318 2.75 25.97 -9.41
N HIS A 319 2.25 25.34 -8.34
CA HIS A 319 1.03 25.80 -7.68
C HIS A 319 1.25 27.07 -6.85
N TRP A 320 2.37 27.17 -6.13
CA TRP A 320 2.72 28.38 -5.36
C TRP A 320 2.94 29.60 -6.25
N SER A 321 3.63 29.44 -7.39
CA SER A 321 3.82 30.54 -8.35
C SER A 321 2.50 31.03 -8.94
N LYS A 322 1.56 30.13 -9.28
CA LYS A 322 0.21 30.52 -9.71
C LYS A 322 -0.61 31.20 -8.61
N ALA A 323 -0.59 30.68 -7.39
CA ALA A 323 -1.29 31.27 -6.26
C ALA A 323 -0.74 32.67 -5.93
N LEU A 324 0.59 32.85 -5.96
CA LEU A 324 1.25 34.14 -5.79
C LEU A 324 0.87 35.12 -6.91
N MET A 325 0.87 34.67 -8.17
CA MET A 325 0.43 35.48 -9.32
C MET A 325 -1.04 35.93 -9.19
N VAL A 326 -1.93 35.04 -8.75
CA VAL A 326 -3.34 35.39 -8.51
C VAL A 326 -3.47 36.38 -7.35
N ALA A 327 -2.75 36.19 -6.25
CA ALA A 327 -2.75 37.10 -5.10
C ALA A 327 -2.24 38.50 -5.48
N ILE A 328 -1.17 38.59 -6.28
CA ILE A 328 -0.65 39.86 -6.82
C ILE A 328 -1.69 40.53 -7.73
N THR A 329 -2.33 39.75 -8.61
CA THR A 329 -3.33 40.29 -9.56
C THR A 329 -4.57 40.81 -8.83
N VAL A 330 -5.11 40.04 -7.86
CA VAL A 330 -6.26 40.46 -7.04
C VAL A 330 -5.90 41.63 -6.13
N GLY A 331 -4.69 41.65 -5.56
CA GLY A 331 -4.17 42.75 -4.76
C GLY A 331 -4.02 44.05 -5.57
N ALA A 332 -3.48 43.97 -6.78
CA ALA A 332 -3.32 45.12 -7.69
C ALA A 332 -4.68 45.70 -8.13
N VAL A 333 -5.65 44.85 -8.48
CA VAL A 333 -7.01 45.27 -8.84
C VAL A 333 -7.73 45.95 -7.65
N SER A 334 -7.49 45.47 -6.43
CA SER A 334 -8.05 46.07 -5.21
C SER A 334 -7.41 47.42 -4.88
N LEU A 335 -6.11 47.58 -5.14
CA LEU A 335 -5.42 48.87 -4.97
C LEU A 335 -5.90 49.93 -5.98
N VAL A 336 -6.14 49.53 -7.24
CA VAL A 336 -6.66 50.43 -8.28
C VAL A 336 -8.08 50.93 -7.96
N LYS A 337 -8.91 50.10 -7.30
CA LYS A 337 -10.24 50.49 -6.82
C LYS A 337 -10.23 51.42 -5.59
N LEU A 338 -9.09 51.57 -4.91
CA LEU A 338 -8.94 52.48 -3.78
C LEU A 338 -8.39 53.85 -4.19
N ILE A 339 -7.87 53.97 -5.42
CA ILE A 339 -7.24 55.19 -5.97
C ILE A 339 -8.20 55.93 -6.93
N HIS A 340 -9.35 55.35 -7.23
CA HIS A 340 -10.50 55.98 -7.90
C HIS A 340 -11.67 56.09 -6.92
#